data_AF-A0A4V3A987-F1
#
_entry.id   AF-A0A4V3A987-F1
#
_cell.length_a   1.000
_cell.length_b   1.000
_cell.length_c   1.000
_cell.angle_alpha   90.00
_cell.angle_beta   90.00
_cell.angle_gamma   90.00
#
_symmetry.space_group_name_H-M   'P 1'
#
loop_
_entity.id
_entity.type
_entity.pdbx_description
1 polymer ?
#
loop_
_entity_poly.entity_id
_entity_poly.type
_entity_poly.pdbx_seq_one_letter_code
_entity_poly.pdbx_strand_id
1 'polypeptide(L)'
;MTPPLFLYGTLLRPAVLERMAGQPGLARRLRPARLEGWARVALRGTPYPTLVRAKGAATAGALLRCGPAALARLAAYEGAPYRLVPVRVTTRRGPRRARAWVAPRWRGAAPDPAGGALPLWTPRV
;
A
#
# COMPACT_ATOMS: atom_id res chain seq x y z
N MET A 1 -19.71 3.92 -6.50
CA MET A 1 -18.53 3.16 -6.98
C MET A 1 -17.41 3.28 -5.97
N THR A 2 -16.87 2.17 -5.47
CA THR A 2 -15.75 2.21 -4.50
C THR A 2 -14.45 2.63 -5.20
N PRO A 3 -13.72 3.65 -4.71
CA PRO A 3 -12.45 4.05 -5.29
C PRO A 3 -11.43 2.90 -5.19
N PRO A 4 -10.50 2.77 -6.16
CA PRO A 4 -9.49 1.74 -6.12
C PRO A 4 -8.56 1.90 -4.91
N LEU A 5 -7.99 0.79 -4.45
CA LEU A 5 -6.99 0.76 -3.40
C LEU A 5 -5.60 0.89 -4.02
N PHE A 6 -4.70 1.65 -3.40
CA PHE A 6 -3.28 1.65 -3.70
C PHE A 6 -2.55 0.78 -2.69
N LEU A 7 -1.92 -0.28 -3.18
CA LEU A 7 -1.14 -1.24 -2.41
C LEU A 7 0.35 -0.98 -2.61
N TYR A 8 1.12 -1.02 -1.52
CA TYR A 8 2.55 -0.69 -1.52
C TYR A 8 3.40 -1.57 -0.59
N GLY A 9 2.76 -2.57 0.03
CA GLY A 9 3.34 -3.46 1.02
C GLY A 9 3.08 -4.94 0.70
N THR A 10 2.82 -5.74 1.73
CA THR A 10 2.71 -7.21 1.63
C THR A 10 1.62 -7.68 0.66
N LEU A 11 0.54 -6.91 0.51
CA LEU A 11 -0.58 -7.16 -0.42
C LEU A 11 -0.20 -7.05 -1.91
N LEU A 12 1.02 -6.64 -2.25
CA LEU A 12 1.54 -6.75 -3.62
C LEU A 12 1.86 -8.20 -4.02
N ARG A 13 2.01 -9.11 -3.05
CA ARG A 13 2.27 -10.53 -3.31
C ARG A 13 0.96 -11.25 -3.65
N PRO A 14 0.83 -11.88 -4.85
CA PRO A 14 -0.42 -12.51 -5.29
C PRO A 14 -1.02 -13.48 -4.27
N ALA A 15 -0.22 -14.40 -3.74
CA ALA A 15 -0.68 -15.41 -2.79
C ALA A 15 -1.26 -14.79 -1.50
N VAL A 16 -0.64 -13.71 -1.00
CA VAL A 16 -1.13 -13.02 0.20
C VAL A 16 -2.41 -12.26 -0.10
N LEU A 17 -2.44 -11.52 -1.21
CA LEU A 17 -3.61 -10.77 -1.61
C LEU A 17 -4.83 -11.67 -1.76
N GLU A 18 -4.69 -12.77 -2.51
CA GLU A 18 -5.80 -13.67 -2.79
C GLU A 18 -6.29 -14.39 -1.55
N ARG A 19 -5.38 -14.84 -0.68
CA ARG A 19 -5.71 -15.46 0.62
C ARG A 19 -6.44 -14.49 1.55
N MET A 20 -5.91 -13.28 1.72
CA MET A 20 -6.51 -12.29 2.64
C MET A 20 -7.83 -11.74 2.09
N ALA A 21 -7.89 -11.42 0.79
CA ALA A 21 -9.13 -11.00 0.15
C ALA A 21 -10.17 -12.12 0.03
N GLY A 22 -9.78 -13.38 0.20
CA GLY A 22 -10.67 -14.54 0.01
C GLY A 22 -11.17 -14.66 -1.43
N GLN A 23 -10.41 -14.14 -2.40
CA GLN A 23 -10.82 -14.06 -3.80
C GLN A 23 -9.68 -14.53 -4.71
N PRO A 24 -9.73 -15.79 -5.19
CA PRO A 24 -8.76 -16.32 -6.15
C PRO A 24 -8.70 -15.47 -7.44
N GLY A 25 -7.49 -15.29 -7.97
CA GLY A 25 -7.26 -14.52 -9.19
C GLY A 25 -7.38 -13.00 -9.05
N LEU A 26 -7.65 -12.48 -7.84
CA LEU A 26 -7.74 -11.04 -7.61
C LEU A 26 -6.45 -10.30 -7.97
N ALA A 27 -5.29 -10.95 -7.84
CA ALA A 27 -4.00 -10.36 -8.18
C ALA A 27 -3.88 -9.98 -9.66
N ARG A 28 -4.61 -10.66 -10.56
CA ARG A 28 -4.65 -10.31 -12.00
C ARG A 28 -5.24 -8.93 -12.26
N ARG A 29 -5.95 -8.35 -11.28
CA ARG A 29 -6.54 -7.00 -11.35
C ARG A 29 -5.59 -5.90 -10.88
N LEU A 30 -4.41 -6.26 -10.38
CA LEU A 30 -3.38 -5.29 -10.00
C LEU A 30 -2.90 -4.52 -11.23
N ARG A 31 -2.81 -3.20 -11.11
CA ARG A 31 -2.29 -2.31 -12.16
C ARG A 31 -1.16 -1.47 -11.57
N PRO A 32 0.05 -1.50 -12.13
CA PRO A 32 1.17 -0.69 -11.62
C PRO A 32 0.80 0.79 -11.50
N ALA A 33 1.20 1.39 -10.38
CA ALA A 33 0.96 2.79 -10.07
C ALA A 33 2.07 3.35 -9.18
N ARG A 34 2.25 4.66 -9.22
CA ARG A 34 3.22 5.38 -8.41
C ARG A 34 2.52 6.42 -7.54
N LEU A 35 2.89 6.50 -6.28
CA LEU A 35 2.37 7.48 -5.33
C LEU A 35 3.42 8.55 -5.07
N GLU A 36 3.23 9.74 -5.63
CA GLU A 36 4.14 10.88 -5.51
C GLU A 36 3.91 11.66 -4.21
N GLY A 37 4.97 12.20 -3.63
CA GLY A 37 4.94 12.95 -2.36
C GLY A 37 4.86 12.05 -1.11
N TRP A 38 5.09 10.75 -1.28
CA TRP A 38 5.09 9.77 -0.20
C TRP A 38 6.28 8.83 -0.30
N ALA A 39 6.91 8.60 0.84
CA ALA A 39 7.96 7.60 1.01
C ALA A 39 7.42 6.39 1.79
N ARG A 40 7.80 5.19 1.36
CA ARG A 40 7.59 3.96 2.11
C ARG A 40 8.67 3.86 3.19
N VAL A 41 8.26 3.82 4.44
CA VAL A 41 9.15 3.71 5.61
C VAL A 41 8.75 2.51 6.47
N ALA A 42 9.65 2.05 7.33
CA ALA A 42 9.33 1.01 8.30
C ALA A 42 8.40 1.60 9.37
N LEU A 43 7.41 0.82 9.80
CA LEU A 43 6.59 1.15 10.95
C LEU A 43 7.39 0.78 12.21
N ARG A 44 7.74 1.77 13.03
CA ARG A 44 8.57 1.64 14.24
C ARG A 44 8.07 0.49 15.12
N GLY A 45 9.00 -0.36 15.54
CA GLY A 45 8.69 -1.52 16.39
C GLY A 45 7.98 -2.67 15.67
N THR A 46 7.85 -2.63 14.34
CA THR A 46 7.26 -3.73 13.57
C THR A 46 8.04 -3.98 12.27
N PRO A 47 7.94 -5.18 11.67
CA PRO A 47 8.52 -5.46 10.36
C PRO A 47 7.67 -4.90 9.20
N TYR A 48 6.58 -4.18 9.46
CA TYR A 48 5.63 -3.76 8.44
C TYR A 48 5.95 -2.37 7.86
N PRO A 49 5.71 -2.13 6.56
CA PRO A 49 5.87 -0.81 5.98
C PRO A 49 4.66 0.10 6.29
N THR A 50 4.90 1.42 6.27
CA THR A 50 3.89 2.48 6.26
C THR A 50 4.30 3.58 5.27
N LEU A 51 3.42 4.56 5.05
CA LEU A 51 3.68 5.74 4.22
C LEU A 51 3.82 6.99 5.07
N VAL A 52 4.85 7.79 4.78
CA VAL A 52 5.01 9.14 5.31
C VAL A 52 5.07 10.16 4.17
N ARG A 53 4.58 11.37 4.42
CA ARG A 53 4.69 12.47 3.44
C ARG A 53 6.16 12.85 3.31
N ALA A 54 6.66 12.86 2.07
CA ALA A 54 8.02 13.24 1.75
C ALA A 54 8.03 13.93 0.38
N LYS A 55 8.31 15.23 0.36
CA LYS A 55 8.36 16.03 -0.87
C LYS A 55 9.47 15.48 -1.79
N GLY A 56 9.18 15.33 -3.07
CA GLY A 56 10.13 14.77 -4.05
C GLY A 56 10.27 13.25 -4.03
N ALA A 57 9.79 12.56 -2.98
CA ALA A 57 9.77 11.11 -2.93
C ALA A 57 8.61 10.54 -3.74
N ALA A 58 8.73 9.28 -4.16
CA ALA A 58 7.57 8.53 -4.61
C ALA A 58 7.69 7.03 -4.29
N THR A 59 6.54 6.43 -4.02
CA THR A 59 6.42 5.01 -3.70
C THR A 59 5.84 4.24 -4.88
N ALA A 60 6.54 3.18 -5.31
CA ALA A 60 6.01 2.25 -6.30
C ALA A 60 4.99 1.29 -5.66
N GLY A 61 3.93 0.97 -6.39
CA GLY A 61 2.89 0.07 -5.92
C GLY A 61 1.94 -0.33 -7.03
N ALA A 62 0.73 -0.75 -6.65
CA ALA A 62 -0.30 -1.14 -7.60
C ALA A 62 -1.69 -0.70 -7.15
N LEU A 63 -2.52 -0.35 -8.12
CA LEU A 63 -3.94 -0.16 -7.95
C LEU A 63 -4.69 -1.48 -7.98
N LEU A 64 -5.61 -1.65 -7.05
CA LEU A 64 -6.55 -2.76 -7.00
C LEU A 64 -7.97 -2.24 -7.00
N ARG A 65 -8.82 -2.79 -7.88
CA ARG A 65 -10.28 -2.65 -7.77
C ARG A 65 -10.84 -3.97 -7.25
N CYS A 66 -11.43 -3.94 -6.07
CA CYS A 66 -12.07 -5.09 -5.44
C CYS A 66 -13.51 -4.76 -5.04
N GLY A 67 -14.33 -5.80 -4.88
CA GLY A 67 -15.68 -5.66 -4.36
C GLY A 67 -15.70 -5.33 -2.85
N PRO A 68 -16.88 -5.01 -2.29
CA PRO A 68 -17.04 -4.66 -0.88
C PRO A 68 -16.61 -5.79 0.07
N ALA A 69 -16.90 -7.06 -0.26
CA ALA A 69 -16.50 -8.21 0.55
C ALA A 69 -14.97 -8.36 0.67
N ALA A 70 -14.26 -8.28 -0.46
CA ALA A 70 -12.80 -8.30 -0.48
C ALA A 70 -12.20 -7.10 0.26
N LEU A 71 -12.79 -5.90 0.10
CA LEU A 71 -12.36 -4.70 0.82
C LEU A 71 -12.49 -4.89 2.34
N ALA A 72 -13.61 -5.43 2.83
CA ALA A 72 -13.83 -5.65 4.26
C ALA A 72 -12.78 -6.62 4.85
N ARG A 73 -12.48 -7.71 4.14
CA ARG A 73 -11.45 -8.67 4.55
C ARG A 73 -10.05 -8.07 4.56
N LEU A 74 -9.70 -7.30 3.53
CA LEU A 74 -8.42 -6.60 3.46
C LEU A 74 -8.29 -5.54 4.56
N ALA A 75 -9.38 -4.83 4.88
CA ALA A 75 -9.41 -3.89 5.99
C ALA A 75 -9.22 -4.58 7.35
N ALA A 76 -9.82 -5.77 7.54
CA ALA A 76 -9.61 -6.58 8.74
C ALA A 76 -8.16 -7.07 8.86
N TYR A 77 -7.52 -7.44 7.75
CA TYR A 77 -6.12 -7.87 7.71
C TYR A 77 -5.13 -6.74 8.04
N GLU A 78 -5.29 -5.56 7.45
CA GLU A 78 -4.44 -4.39 7.74
C GLU A 78 -4.63 -3.90 9.19
N GLY A 79 -5.81 -4.14 9.77
CA GLY A 79 -6.08 -3.95 11.19
C GLY A 79 -6.31 -2.50 11.62
N ALA A 80 -6.58 -2.33 12.92
CA ALA A 80 -6.91 -1.05 13.55
C ALA A 80 -5.87 0.09 13.42
N PRO A 81 -4.54 -0.14 13.32
CA PRO A 81 -3.59 0.97 13.28
C PRO A 81 -3.54 1.66 11.91
N TYR A 82 -4.12 1.10 10.85
CA TYR A 82 -4.09 1.71 9.52
C TYR A 82 -5.42 2.37 9.17
N ARG A 83 -5.37 3.62 8.71
CA ARG A 83 -6.55 4.33 8.20
C ARG A 83 -6.47 4.43 6.68
N LEU A 84 -7.61 4.23 6.01
CA LEU A 84 -7.72 4.42 4.57
C LEU A 84 -7.78 5.92 4.23
N VAL A 85 -6.67 6.49 3.79
CA VAL A 85 -6.56 7.89 3.39
C VAL A 85 -6.70 8.04 1.87
N PRO A 86 -7.34 9.12 1.39
CA PRO A 86 -7.38 9.42 -0.04
C PRO A 86 -5.98 9.81 -0.54
N VAL A 87 -5.59 9.25 -1.68
CA VAL A 87 -4.32 9.54 -2.35
C VAL A 87 -4.53 9.74 -3.86
N ARG A 88 -3.58 10.42 -4.49
CA ARG A 88 -3.50 10.54 -5.95
C ARG A 88 -2.27 9.79 -6.43
N VAL A 89 -2.48 8.85 -7.33
CA VAL A 89 -1.43 7.99 -7.89
C VAL A 89 -1.30 8.23 -9.38
N THR A 90 -0.09 8.13 -9.90
CA THR A 90 0.22 8.20 -11.32
C THR A 90 0.20 6.78 -11.90
N THR A 91 -0.54 6.58 -12.99
CA THR A 91 -0.59 5.31 -13.73
C THR A 91 -0.11 5.56 -15.17
N ARG A 92 0.12 4.49 -15.95
CA ARG A 92 0.38 4.62 -17.41
C ARG A 92 -0.73 5.38 -18.17
N ARG A 93 -1.95 5.42 -17.63
CA ARG A 93 -3.10 6.13 -18.22
C ARG A 93 -3.35 7.49 -17.53
N GLY A 94 -2.33 8.06 -16.89
CA GLY A 94 -2.41 9.32 -16.17
C GLY A 94 -2.83 9.19 -14.69
N PRO A 95 -3.06 10.33 -14.01
CA PRO A 95 -3.34 10.38 -12.59
C PRO A 95 -4.72 9.80 -12.25
N ARG A 96 -4.80 9.07 -11.13
CA ARG A 96 -6.01 8.43 -10.61
C ARG A 96 -6.17 8.68 -9.12
N ARG A 97 -7.41 8.85 -8.67
CA ARG A 97 -7.76 8.88 -7.25
C ARG A 97 -7.82 7.45 -6.73
N ALA A 98 -7.28 7.24 -5.53
CA ALA A 98 -7.25 5.95 -4.86
C ALA A 98 -7.32 6.14 -3.34
N ARG A 99 -7.38 5.04 -2.59
CA ARG A 99 -7.21 5.03 -1.14
C ARG A 99 -6.04 4.13 -0.77
N ALA A 100 -5.22 4.55 0.18
CA ALA A 100 -4.12 3.75 0.71
C ALA A 100 -4.30 3.58 2.22
N TRP A 101 -3.97 2.40 2.74
CA TRP A 101 -3.83 2.22 4.19
C TRP A 101 -2.60 2.97 4.66
N VAL A 102 -2.72 3.84 5.65
CA VAL A 102 -1.60 4.60 6.20
C VAL A 102 -1.70 4.56 7.72
N ALA A 103 -0.62 4.14 8.38
CA ALA A 103 -0.53 4.20 9.83
C ALA A 103 -0.27 5.65 10.28
N PRO A 104 -0.61 6.02 11.53
CA PRO A 104 -0.29 7.34 12.07
C PRO A 104 1.18 7.70 11.88
N ARG A 105 1.43 8.94 11.41
CA ARG A 105 2.78 9.45 11.10
C ARG A 105 3.83 9.22 12.20
N TRP A 106 3.41 9.29 13.47
CA TRP A 106 4.29 9.12 14.61
C TRP A 106 4.79 7.67 14.79
N ARG A 107 4.12 6.69 14.17
CA ARG A 107 4.62 5.31 14.11
C ARG A 107 5.56 5.08 12.92
N GLY A 108 5.65 6.00 11.97
CA GLY A 108 6.63 5.89 10.88
C GLY A 108 8.05 6.13 11.39
N ALA A 109 9.00 5.33 10.92
CA ALA A 109 10.40 5.72 10.98
C ALA A 109 10.62 7.01 10.17
N ALA A 110 11.67 7.77 10.49
CA ALA A 110 12.07 8.88 9.64
C ALA A 110 12.36 8.31 8.23
N PRO A 111 11.94 9.01 7.16
CA PRO A 111 12.35 8.63 5.81
C PRO A 111 13.88 8.65 5.73
N ASP A 112 14.46 7.61 5.16
CA ASP A 112 15.91 7.53 4.96
C ASP A 112 16.37 8.75 4.12
N PRO A 113 17.27 9.61 4.63
CA PRO A 113 17.76 10.78 3.91
C PRO A 113 18.47 10.40 2.59
N ALA A 114 18.95 9.17 2.44
CA ALA A 114 19.60 8.69 1.22
C ALA A 114 18.62 8.21 0.12
N GLY A 115 17.31 8.24 0.37
CA GLY A 115 16.31 7.79 -0.63
C GLY A 115 16.36 6.28 -0.91
N GLY A 116 17.04 5.52 -0.06
CA GLY A 116 17.11 4.06 -0.13
C GLY A 116 15.71 3.47 -0.09
N ALA A 117 15.24 2.95 -1.22
CA ALA A 117 14.05 2.13 -1.25
C ALA A 117 14.26 1.01 -0.25
N LEU A 118 13.45 0.97 0.82
CA LEU A 118 13.46 -0.17 1.72
C LEU A 118 13.42 -1.45 0.88
N PRO A 119 14.31 -2.43 1.12
CA PRO A 119 14.31 -3.67 0.37
C PRO A 119 12.90 -4.24 0.30
N LEU A 120 12.53 -4.87 -0.82
CA LEU A 120 11.30 -5.65 -0.91
C LEU A 120 11.30 -6.60 0.29
N TRP A 121 10.37 -6.38 1.22
CA TRP A 121 10.23 -7.14 2.44
C TRP A 121 10.34 -8.64 2.14
N THR A 122 11.33 -9.31 2.75
CA THR A 122 11.49 -10.76 2.74
C THR A 122 11.18 -11.24 4.17
N PRO A 123 10.18 -12.11 4.37
CA PRO A 123 10.01 -12.74 5.66
C PRO A 123 11.21 -13.67 5.88
N ARG A 124 11.83 -13.60 7.07
CA ARG A 124 12.49 -14.79 7.59
C ARG A 124 11.38 -15.77 7.95
N VAL A 125 11.44 -16.93 7.30
CA VAL A 125 10.61 -18.11 7.55
C VAL A 125 10.64 -18.50 9.02
#